data_AF-A0A3M9ZNP6-F1
#
_entry.id   AF-A0A3M9ZNP6-F1
#
_cell.length_a   1.000
_cell.length_b   1.000
_cell.length_c   1.000
_cell.angle_alpha   90.00
_cell.angle_beta   90.00
_cell.angle_gamma   90.00
#
_symmetry.space_group_name_H-M   'P 1'
#
loop_
_entity.id
_entity.type
_entity.pdbx_description
1 polymer ?
#
loop_
_entity_poly.entity_id
_entity_poly.type
_entity_poly.pdbx_seq_one_letter_code
_entity_poly.pdbx_strand_id
1 'polypeptide(L)'
;MRLDDDLRLAILEKVGIYSARFSIPPPVVLLTQREVLSMPREATEGRRTTAYKYYGVSYLAENLIFINVRKIPDERALESTIVHELVHMRFPYLSHGRRFSRLVRRGLAGARFAPYARRRRPGAN
;
A
#
# COMPACT_ATOMS: atom_id res chain seq x y z
N MET A 1 4.29 -4.99 -16.51
CA MET A 1 3.88 -6.41 -16.56
C MET A 1 2.51 -6.52 -17.22
N ARG A 2 2.13 -7.69 -17.77
CA ARG A 2 0.76 -7.94 -18.27
C ARG A 2 -0.09 -8.42 -17.10
N LEU A 3 -1.25 -7.81 -16.88
CA LEU A 3 -2.20 -8.24 -15.86
C LEU A 3 -3.05 -9.38 -16.42
N ASP A 4 -2.93 -10.55 -15.80
CA ASP A 4 -3.78 -11.74 -15.95
C ASP A 4 -4.28 -12.18 -14.56
N ASP A 5 -5.08 -13.24 -14.51
CA ASP A 5 -5.71 -13.71 -13.28
C ASP A 5 -4.68 -14.28 -12.29
N ASP A 6 -3.63 -14.93 -12.78
CA ASP A 6 -2.54 -15.46 -11.96
C ASP A 6 -1.76 -14.33 -11.28
N LEU A 7 -1.37 -13.29 -12.04
CA LEU A 7 -0.70 -12.13 -11.48
C LEU A 7 -1.62 -11.35 -10.52
N ARG A 8 -2.92 -11.26 -10.82
CA ARG A 8 -3.90 -10.64 -9.92
C ARG A 8 -3.93 -11.37 -8.59
N LEU A 9 -4.04 -12.70 -8.60
CA LEU A 9 -4.04 -13.53 -7.40
C LEU A 9 -2.75 -13.33 -6.60
N ALA A 10 -1.59 -13.43 -7.27
CA ALA A 10 -0.29 -13.26 -6.63
C ALA A 10 -0.14 -11.88 -5.95
N ILE A 11 -0.65 -10.81 -6.57
CA ILE A 11 -0.64 -9.48 -5.96
C ILE A 11 -1.52 -9.44 -4.71
N LEU A 12 -2.73 -9.99 -4.76
CA LEU A 12 -3.66 -10.01 -3.63
C LEU A 12 -3.08 -10.80 -2.44
N GLU A 13 -2.46 -11.95 -2.71
CA GLU A 13 -1.77 -12.75 -1.69
C GLU A 13 -0.63 -11.98 -1.04
N LYS A 14 0.24 -11.35 -1.85
CA LYS A 14 1.34 -10.52 -1.34
C LYS A 14 0.82 -9.38 -0.47
N VAL A 15 -0.22 -8.67 -0.92
CA VAL A 15 -0.86 -7.61 -0.12
C VAL A 15 -1.36 -8.16 1.21
N GLY A 16 -2.04 -9.31 1.22
CA GLY A 16 -2.49 -9.95 2.45
C GLY A 16 -1.34 -10.30 3.40
N ILE A 17 -0.28 -10.95 2.89
CA ILE A 17 0.91 -11.33 3.67
C ILE A 17 1.58 -10.09 4.28
N TYR A 18 1.81 -9.05 3.48
CA TYR A 18 2.46 -7.84 3.97
C TYR A 18 1.56 -7.05 4.93
N SER A 19 0.26 -6.94 4.68
CA SER A 19 -0.68 -6.31 5.61
C SER A 19 -0.67 -6.98 6.98
N ALA A 20 -0.66 -8.32 7.00
CA ALA A 20 -0.51 -9.08 8.25
C ALA A 20 0.84 -8.78 8.94
N ARG A 21 1.95 -8.72 8.19
CA ARG A 21 3.27 -8.34 8.75
C ARG A 21 3.29 -6.92 9.29
N PHE A 22 2.58 -5.99 8.67
CA PHE A 22 2.47 -4.60 9.11
C PHE A 22 1.43 -4.39 10.22
N SER A 23 0.68 -5.44 10.61
CA SER A 23 -0.44 -5.36 11.55
C SER A 23 -1.46 -4.29 11.14
N ILE A 24 -1.87 -4.32 9.87
CA ILE A 24 -2.96 -3.50 9.29
C ILE A 24 -3.99 -4.41 8.62
N PRO A 25 -5.27 -3.98 8.53
CA PRO A 25 -6.22 -4.67 7.68
C PRO A 25 -5.74 -4.64 6.21
N PRO A 26 -5.98 -5.70 5.42
CA PRO A 26 -5.72 -5.67 3.99
C PRO A 26 -6.51 -4.53 3.33
N PRO A 27 -5.88 -3.66 2.52
CA PRO A 27 -6.59 -2.65 1.76
C PRO A 27 -7.32 -3.26 0.56
N VAL A 28 -8.31 -2.54 0.05
CA VAL A 28 -8.86 -2.80 -1.29
C VAL A 28 -7.76 -2.50 -2.32
N VAL A 29 -7.54 -3.43 -3.25
CA VAL A 29 -6.47 -3.31 -4.25
C VAL A 29 -7.08 -3.04 -5.63
N LEU A 30 -6.70 -1.92 -6.22
CA LEU A 30 -6.99 -1.58 -7.61
C LEU A 30 -5.73 -1.79 -8.45
N LEU A 31 -5.86 -2.44 -9.60
CA LEU A 31 -4.75 -2.84 -10.46
C LEU A 31 -4.77 -2.12 -11.81
N THR A 32 -5.91 -1.48 -12.14
CA THR A 32 -6.10 -0.75 -13.38
C THR A 32 -6.67 0.65 -13.13
N GLN A 33 -6.39 1.58 -14.04
CA GLN A 33 -7.03 2.90 -14.02
C GLN A 33 -8.54 2.80 -14.16
N ARG A 34 -9.05 1.79 -14.89
CA ARG A 34 -10.49 1.56 -15.01
C ARG A 34 -11.13 1.27 -13.66
N GLU A 35 -10.47 0.46 -12.83
CA GLU A 35 -10.92 0.18 -11.46
C GLU A 35 -10.86 1.44 -10.57
N VAL A 36 -9.82 2.27 -10.71
CA VAL A 36 -9.77 3.60 -10.05
C VAL A 36 -10.96 4.47 -10.47
N LEU A 37 -11.27 4.49 -11.77
CA LEU A 37 -12.38 5.26 -12.31
C LEU A 37 -13.76 4.64 -12.03
N SER A 38 -13.86 3.39 -11.61
CA SER A 38 -15.14 2.81 -11.17
C SER A 38 -15.44 3.08 -9.70
N MET A 39 -14.44 3.44 -8.89
CA MET A 39 -14.68 3.85 -7.51
C MET A 39 -15.49 5.16 -7.45
N PRO A 40 -16.25 5.39 -6.35
CA PRO A 40 -16.79 6.71 -6.04
C PRO A 40 -15.72 7.81 -6.16
N ARG A 41 -16.13 9.00 -6.58
CA ARG A 41 -15.18 10.09 -6.87
C ARG A 41 -14.46 10.52 -5.61
N GLU A 42 -15.20 10.58 -4.52
CA GLU A 42 -14.78 10.94 -3.16
C GLU A 42 -13.70 9.95 -2.69
N ALA A 43 -13.89 8.67 -2.94
CA ALA A 43 -12.97 7.61 -2.51
C ALA A 43 -11.59 7.67 -3.21
N THR A 44 -11.51 8.34 -4.37
CA THR A 44 -10.29 8.46 -5.17
C THR A 44 -9.86 9.91 -5.35
N GLU A 45 -10.39 10.83 -4.55
CA GLU A 45 -10.19 12.26 -4.69
C GLU A 45 -8.70 12.67 -4.64
N GLY A 46 -8.36 13.76 -5.33
CA GLY A 46 -7.01 14.32 -5.40
C GLY A 46 -6.03 13.56 -6.30
N ARG A 47 -6.21 12.25 -6.52
CA ARG A 47 -5.30 11.45 -7.38
C ARG A 47 -5.98 10.60 -8.45
N ARG A 48 -7.30 10.56 -8.52
CA ARG A 48 -8.07 9.82 -9.54
C ARG A 48 -7.57 10.04 -10.97
N THR A 49 -7.37 11.30 -11.38
CA THR A 49 -6.98 11.68 -12.75
C THR A 49 -5.48 11.61 -13.00
N THR A 50 -4.65 11.50 -11.95
CA THR A 50 -3.19 11.51 -12.05
C THR A 50 -2.55 10.19 -11.62
N ALA A 51 -3.33 9.22 -11.13
CA ALA A 51 -2.87 7.91 -10.68
C ALA A 51 -1.98 7.21 -11.73
N TYR A 52 -2.29 7.39 -13.01
CA TYR A 52 -1.52 6.85 -14.14
C TYR A 52 -0.04 7.27 -14.18
N LYS A 53 0.31 8.38 -13.53
CA LYS A 53 1.70 8.88 -13.47
C LYS A 53 2.56 8.02 -12.55
N TYR A 54 1.97 7.37 -11.55
CA TYR A 54 2.69 6.68 -10.47
C TYR A 54 2.71 5.16 -10.66
N TYR A 55 3.63 4.50 -9.95
CA TYR A 55 3.65 3.04 -9.81
C TYR A 55 2.60 2.55 -8.80
N GLY A 56 2.34 3.35 -7.76
CA GLY A 56 1.29 3.09 -6.79
C GLY A 56 0.73 4.38 -6.18
N VAL A 57 -0.44 4.26 -5.57
CA VAL A 57 -1.10 5.32 -4.81
C VAL A 57 -1.84 4.72 -3.62
N SER A 58 -1.69 5.33 -2.45
CA SER A 58 -2.47 5.01 -1.25
C SER A 58 -3.58 6.05 -1.04
N TYR A 59 -4.82 5.59 -0.97
CA TYR A 59 -6.01 6.37 -0.62
C TYR A 59 -6.39 6.03 0.83
N LEU A 60 -5.76 6.76 1.76
CA LEU A 60 -5.70 6.41 3.17
C LEU A 60 -7.09 6.35 3.85
N ALA A 61 -7.98 7.28 3.51
CA ALA A 61 -9.31 7.38 4.11
C ALA A 61 -10.19 6.14 3.84
N GLU A 62 -9.99 5.51 2.69
CA GLU A 62 -10.84 4.42 2.20
C GLU A 62 -10.22 3.04 2.34
N ASN A 63 -9.09 2.94 3.05
CA ASN A 63 -8.30 1.71 3.14
C ASN A 63 -8.04 1.09 1.75
N LEU A 64 -7.60 1.90 0.79
CA LEU A 64 -7.50 1.52 -0.61
C LEU A 64 -6.12 1.84 -1.17
N ILE A 65 -5.57 0.93 -1.98
CA ILE A 65 -4.34 1.16 -2.74
C ILE A 65 -4.58 0.90 -4.23
N PHE A 66 -3.90 1.67 -5.07
CA PHE A 66 -3.77 1.43 -6.50
C PHE A 66 -2.34 0.99 -6.81
N ILE A 67 -2.18 -0.05 -7.63
CA ILE A 67 -0.90 -0.55 -8.13
C ILE A 67 -0.97 -0.57 -9.65
N ASN A 68 -0.14 0.24 -10.29
CA ASN A 68 -0.12 0.39 -11.74
C ASN A 68 0.73 -0.70 -12.40
N VAL A 69 0.20 -1.92 -12.48
CA VAL A 69 0.90 -3.11 -12.99
C VAL A 69 1.48 -2.91 -14.40
N ARG A 70 0.83 -2.07 -15.23
CA ARG A 70 1.31 -1.74 -16.58
C ARG A 70 2.65 -0.99 -16.58
N LYS A 71 2.92 -0.17 -15.55
CA LYS A 71 4.14 0.62 -15.42
C LYS A 71 5.26 -0.08 -14.66
N ILE A 72 4.93 -1.14 -13.94
CA ILE A 72 5.89 -1.91 -13.14
C ILE A 72 6.66 -2.86 -14.07
N PRO A 73 8.00 -2.78 -14.10
CA PRO A 73 8.81 -3.54 -15.05
C PRO A 73 8.95 -5.02 -14.66
N ASP A 74 9.04 -5.31 -13.37
CA ASP A 74 9.37 -6.63 -12.85
C ASP A 74 8.78 -6.90 -11.45
N GLU A 75 8.90 -8.14 -11.00
CA GLU A 75 8.38 -8.62 -9.71
C GLU A 75 9.01 -7.90 -8.50
N ARG A 76 10.29 -7.53 -8.59
CA ARG A 76 11.00 -6.84 -7.50
C ARG A 76 10.45 -5.42 -7.32
N ALA A 77 10.19 -4.73 -8.43
CA ALA A 77 9.56 -3.41 -8.43
C ALA A 77 8.11 -3.50 -7.96
N LEU A 78 7.40 -4.58 -8.30
CA LEU A 78 6.04 -4.85 -7.83
C LEU A 78 5.99 -4.99 -6.31
N GLU A 79 6.82 -5.85 -5.76
CA GLU A 79 6.89 -6.10 -4.32
C GLU A 79 7.32 -4.84 -3.55
N SER A 80 8.31 -4.10 -4.07
CA SER A 80 8.72 -2.80 -3.52
C SER A 80 7.57 -1.79 -3.50
N THR A 81 6.76 -1.75 -4.56
CA THR A 81 5.59 -0.86 -4.65
C THR A 81 4.49 -1.26 -3.65
N ILE A 82 4.18 -2.55 -3.54
CA ILE A 82 3.22 -3.06 -2.53
C ILE A 82 3.66 -2.64 -1.13
N VAL A 83 4.91 -2.93 -0.76
CA VAL A 83 5.44 -2.58 0.57
C VAL A 83 5.43 -1.06 0.79
N HIS A 84 5.75 -0.27 -0.23
CA HIS A 84 5.71 1.19 -0.17
C HIS A 84 4.32 1.71 0.20
N GLU A 85 3.29 1.28 -0.53
CA GLU A 85 1.91 1.72 -0.28
C GLU A 85 1.42 1.24 1.10
N LEU A 86 1.72 0.00 1.50
CA LEU A 86 1.34 -0.50 2.83
C LEU A 86 2.05 0.22 3.98
N VAL A 87 3.26 0.73 3.77
CA VAL A 87 3.92 1.60 4.76
C VAL A 87 3.17 2.93 4.91
N HIS A 88 2.63 3.51 3.83
CA HIS A 88 1.73 4.68 3.94
C HIS A 88 0.45 4.35 4.69
N MET A 89 -0.16 3.19 4.40
CA MET A 89 -1.36 2.72 5.12
C MET A 89 -1.08 2.58 6.63
N ARG A 90 0.08 2.06 7.02
CA ARG A 90 0.46 1.90 8.42
C ARG A 90 0.87 3.21 9.11
N PHE A 91 1.57 4.07 8.38
CA PHE A 91 2.18 5.29 8.91
C PHE A 91 1.77 6.51 8.07
N PRO A 92 0.49 6.91 8.07
CA PRO A 92 -0.06 7.93 7.16
C PRO A 92 0.56 9.32 7.34
N TYR A 93 1.16 9.57 8.51
CA TYR A 93 1.84 10.83 8.84
C TYR A 93 3.30 10.89 8.37
N LEU A 94 3.84 9.80 7.81
CA LEU A 94 5.26 9.70 7.49
C LEU A 94 5.54 10.10 6.04
N SER A 95 6.30 11.18 5.85
CA SER A 95 6.79 11.59 4.52
C SER A 95 7.93 10.70 4.00
N HIS A 96 8.20 10.77 2.69
CA HIS A 96 9.24 10.04 1.97
C HIS A 96 10.69 10.43 2.33
N GLY A 97 11.07 10.29 3.60
CA GLY A 97 12.42 10.52 4.09
C GLY A 97 13.15 9.24 4.51
N ARG A 98 14.33 9.40 5.13
CA ARG A 98 15.18 8.28 5.59
C ARG A 98 14.44 7.25 6.45
N ARG A 99 13.51 7.69 7.30
CA ARG A 99 12.71 6.81 8.16
C ARG A 99 11.74 5.97 7.33
N PHE A 100 11.06 6.56 6.36
CA PHE A 100 10.17 5.85 5.44
C PHE A 100 10.94 4.79 4.65
N SER A 101 12.06 5.17 4.02
CA SER A 101 12.90 4.24 3.25
C SER A 101 13.43 3.08 4.11
N ARG A 102 13.73 3.34 5.39
CA ARG A 102 14.12 2.28 6.34
C ARG A 102 12.97 1.30 6.60
N LEU A 103 11.74 1.79 6.76
CA LEU A 103 10.57 0.94 6.97
C LEU A 103 10.26 0.07 5.75
N VAL A 104 10.32 0.64 4.54
CA VAL A 104 10.17 -0.13 3.29
C VAL A 104 11.21 -1.24 3.21
N ARG A 105 12.49 -0.94 3.44
CA ARG A 105 13.56 -1.96 3.44
C ARG A 105 13.33 -3.05 4.48
N ARG A 106 12.88 -2.69 5.69
CA ARG A 106 12.54 -3.66 6.74
C ARG A 106 11.37 -4.54 6.34
N GLY A 107 10.32 -3.96 5.74
CA GLY A 107 9.18 -4.70 5.22
C GLY A 107 9.60 -5.72 4.17
N LEU A 108 10.40 -5.31 3.19
CA LEU A 108 10.97 -6.18 2.16
C LEU A 108 11.84 -7.30 2.75
N ALA A 109 12.61 -7.01 3.81
CA ALA A 109 13.39 -8.01 4.54
C ALA A 109 12.55 -8.93 5.44
N GLY A 110 11.21 -8.86 5.40
CA GLY A 110 10.32 -9.75 6.15
C GLY A 110 10.05 -9.34 7.59
N ALA A 111 10.36 -8.10 7.99
CA ALA A 111 10.10 -7.63 9.34
C ALA A 111 8.60 -7.67 9.67
N ARG A 112 8.29 -8.09 10.90
CA ARG A 112 6.95 -8.03 11.49
C ARG A 112 6.85 -6.83 12.44
N PHE A 113 5.72 -6.14 12.39
CA PHE A 113 5.41 -4.98 13.21
C PHE A 113 4.36 -5.38 14.22
N ALA A 114 4.57 -5.04 15.49
CA ALA A 114 3.53 -5.21 16.50
C ALA A 114 2.30 -4.35 16.16
N PRO A 115 1.09 -4.79 16.54
CA PRO A 115 -0.12 -3.97 16.49
C PRO A 115 0.11 -2.60 17.14
N TYR A 116 -0.62 -1.59 16.68
CA TYR A 116 -0.43 -0.25 17.20
C TYR A 116 -0.93 -0.23 18.65
N ALA A 117 0.00 -0.20 19.60
CA ALA A 117 -0.32 0.06 20.99
C ALA A 117 -0.28 1.57 21.23
N ARG A 118 -1.44 2.19 21.45
CA ARG A 118 -1.47 3.57 21.95
C ARG A 118 -0.72 3.57 23.27
N ARG A 119 0.42 4.27 23.35
CA ARG A 119 1.15 4.42 24.62
C ARG A 119 0.17 4.98 25.65
N ARG A 120 -0.08 4.25 26.74
CA ARG A 120 -0.67 4.85 27.94
C ARG A 120 0.26 5.98 28.36
N ARG A 121 -0.27 7.20 28.50
CA ARG A 121 0.51 8.29 29.08
C ARG A 121 0.90 7.86 30.50
N PRO A 122 2.15 8.05 30.95
CA PRO A 122 2.46 7.91 32.36
C PRO A 122 1.59 8.92 33.12
N GLY A 123 0.71 8.47 34.01
CA GLY A 123 -0.13 9.34 34.86
C GLY A 123 -1.60 9.49 34.47
N ALA A 124 -2.17 8.66 33.60
CA ALA A 124 -3.63 8.54 33.52
C ALA A 124 -4.10 7.53 34.58
N ASN A 125 -4.60 8.05 35.71
CA ASN A 125 -5.38 7.30 36.70
C ASN A 125 -6.66 6.74 36.04
#